data_AF-A0A087XZP7-F1
#
_entry.id   AF-A0A087XZP7-F1
#
_cell.length_a   1.000
_cell.length_b   1.000
_cell.length_c   1.000
_cell.angle_alpha   90.00
_cell.angle_beta   90.00
_cell.angle_gamma   90.00
#
_symmetry.space_group_name_H-M   'P 1'
#
loop_
_entity.id
_entity.type
_entity.pdbx_description
1 polymer ?
#
loop_
_entity_poly.entity_id
_entity_poly.type
_entity_poly.pdbx_seq_one_letter_code
_entity_poly.pdbx_strand_id
1 'polypeptide(L)'
;PSSHEYRFVYEPMTWADAQRYCRRMNSDLATIATMEDMKTLNKMAVMNNMVYTSYSYRAWIGLYDDVDSWRWSLSDSGFYRTGEDSFRKWQSGEPNNWMSTERCGMVTGEGLWQDGPCSSARRPVCANITGPGVSFVLVQSEMNWTEAQSFCRKQYSDLASIRNESENQQVQQLVPAGTKVWTGLYRDGWKWSAGSRFSFSYWKSTEPNNNNGNEKCVLATFDALGKWEDWRCDVEKAFICSSKSVVSSPSSHEYRFVYEPMTWADAQRYCRRMNSDLATIATMEDMKTLNKMAVMNNMVYTSYSYRAWIGLYDDVDSWRWSLSDSGFYRTGEDSFRKWQSGEPNNWMSTERCGMVTGEGLWQDGPCSSARRPVCANITGPGVSFVLVQSGMNWTEAQSFCRKQHSDLASIRNESENQQVQQLVPAGTKVWTGLYRDGWKWSAGSRFSFSYWKSTEPNNSNGNEKCVLATFDALGKWEDWRCDVEKAFICSS
;
A
#
# COMPACT_ATOMS: atom_id res chain seq x y z
N PRO A 1 -14.50 8.83 7.00
CA PRO A 1 -14.14 9.53 8.26
C PRO A 1 -12.63 9.42 8.48
N SER A 2 -11.89 10.53 8.40
CA SER A 2 -10.49 10.58 8.86
C SER A 2 -10.53 10.47 10.39
N SER A 3 -10.29 9.27 10.93
CA SER A 3 -10.13 9.10 12.37
C SER A 3 -8.70 9.46 12.72
N HIS A 4 -8.44 10.73 13.03
CA HIS A 4 -7.18 11.11 13.65
C HIS A 4 -7.08 10.38 15.00
N GLU A 5 -6.07 9.53 15.13
CA GLU A 5 -5.76 8.88 16.40
C GLU A 5 -4.84 9.80 17.20
N TYR A 6 -5.36 10.32 18.32
CA TYR A 6 -4.65 11.25 19.19
C TYR A 6 -3.98 10.51 20.35
N ARG A 7 -2.79 10.98 20.74
CA ARG A 7 -2.04 10.47 21.89
C ARG A 7 -1.55 11.64 22.74
N PHE A 8 -1.93 11.63 24.02
CA PHE A 8 -1.39 12.57 24.99
C PHE A 8 -0.03 12.12 25.51
N VAL A 9 0.89 13.06 25.59
CA VAL A 9 2.22 12.87 26.17
C VAL A 9 2.27 13.61 27.49
N TYR A 10 2.56 12.89 28.56
CA TYR A 10 2.52 13.40 29.93
C TYR A 10 3.87 13.96 30.42
N GLU A 11 4.82 14.14 29.51
CA GLU A 11 6.09 14.80 29.82
C GLU A 11 6.03 16.25 29.29
N PRO A 12 6.25 17.28 30.15
CA PRO A 12 6.22 18.66 29.72
C PRO A 12 7.51 19.00 28.95
N MET A 13 7.36 19.64 27.80
CA MET A 13 8.48 20.03 26.94
C MET A 13 8.16 21.30 26.14
N THR A 14 9.17 21.93 25.55
CA THR A 14 8.96 23.10 24.68
C THR A 14 8.17 22.69 23.44
N TRP A 15 7.57 23.64 22.73
CA TRP A 15 6.82 23.31 21.51
C TRP A 15 7.71 22.61 20.46
N ALA A 16 8.96 23.07 20.30
CA ALA A 16 9.91 22.48 19.37
C ALA A 16 10.32 21.05 19.77
N ASP A 17 10.55 20.81 21.07
CA ASP A 17 10.87 19.48 21.58
C ASP A 17 9.67 18.54 21.48
N ALA A 18 8.46 19.05 21.72
CA ALA A 18 7.21 18.32 21.53
C ALA A 18 7.01 17.85 20.10
N GLN A 19 7.24 18.74 19.13
CA GLN A 19 7.17 18.38 17.71
C GLN A 19 8.19 17.28 17.38
N ARG A 20 9.45 17.41 17.84
CA ARG A 20 10.47 16.38 17.63
C ARG A 20 10.09 15.06 18.31
N TYR A 21 9.53 15.10 19.52
CA TYR A 21 9.07 13.93 20.25
C TYR A 21 7.96 13.19 19.48
N CYS A 22 6.90 13.89 19.07
CA CYS A 22 5.81 13.28 18.30
C CYS A 22 6.34 12.65 16.99
N ARG A 23 7.28 13.31 16.32
CA ARG A 23 7.88 12.81 15.07
C ARG A 23 8.72 11.56 15.23
N ARG A 24 9.44 11.39 16.35
CA ARG A 24 10.13 10.14 16.69
C ARG A 24 9.16 8.96 16.89
N MET A 25 7.90 9.24 17.18
CA MET A 25 6.85 8.25 17.41
C MET A 25 5.94 8.07 16.18
N ASN A 26 6.40 8.43 14.97
CA ASN A 26 5.64 8.36 13.71
C ASN A 26 4.33 9.17 13.73
N SER A 27 4.33 10.30 14.43
CA SER A 27 3.20 11.23 14.57
C SER A 27 3.68 12.69 14.38
N ASP A 28 2.78 13.66 14.34
CA ASP A 28 3.15 15.09 14.50
C ASP A 28 2.36 15.65 15.70
N LEU A 29 2.67 16.88 16.11
CA LEU A 29 1.75 17.61 16.98
C LEU A 29 0.35 17.66 16.34
N ALA A 30 -0.66 17.51 17.19
CA ALA A 30 -2.02 17.31 16.75
C ALA A 30 -2.51 18.47 15.89
N THR A 31 -3.02 18.14 14.69
CA THR A 31 -3.90 19.04 13.97
C THR A 31 -5.33 18.78 14.41
N ILE A 32 -6.08 19.84 14.69
CA ILE A 32 -7.50 19.77 15.01
C ILE A 32 -8.24 20.44 13.86
N ALA A 33 -8.80 19.62 12.97
CA ALA A 33 -9.39 20.07 11.72
C ALA A 33 -10.92 20.22 11.79
N THR A 34 -11.57 19.61 12.78
CA THR A 34 -13.02 19.55 12.90
C THR A 34 -13.51 19.62 14.35
N MET A 35 -14.82 19.83 14.53
CA MET A 35 -15.46 19.71 15.84
C MET A 35 -15.47 18.27 16.38
N GLU A 36 -15.36 17.26 15.52
CA GLU A 36 -15.29 15.86 15.96
C GLU A 36 -13.91 15.51 16.52
N ASP A 37 -12.85 16.10 15.94
CA ASP A 37 -11.49 16.04 16.49
C ASP A 37 -11.45 16.60 17.92
N MET A 38 -12.09 17.76 18.12
CA MET A 38 -12.22 18.38 19.46
C MET A 38 -12.93 17.48 20.46
N LYS A 39 -14.05 16.86 20.07
CA LYS A 39 -14.78 15.92 20.96
C LYS A 39 -13.93 14.70 21.30
N THR A 40 -13.20 14.18 20.33
CA THR A 40 -12.32 13.01 20.51
C THR A 40 -11.19 13.34 21.49
N LEU A 41 -10.53 14.49 21.30
CA LEU A 41 -9.45 14.97 22.15
C LEU A 41 -9.93 15.18 23.61
N ASN A 42 -11.11 15.79 23.80
CA ASN A 42 -11.71 15.98 25.12
C ASN A 42 -12.06 14.66 25.83
N LYS A 43 -12.48 13.63 25.08
CA LYS A 43 -12.78 12.30 25.64
C LYS A 43 -11.53 11.52 26.05
N MET A 44 -10.43 11.69 25.32
CA MET A 44 -9.16 10.98 25.57
C MET A 44 -8.31 11.64 26.66
N ALA A 45 -8.58 12.90 27.02
CA ALA A 45 -7.77 13.62 27.97
C ALA A 45 -7.93 13.07 29.39
N VAL A 46 -6.85 12.56 29.98
CA VAL A 46 -6.79 12.31 31.43
C VAL A 46 -6.58 13.66 32.13
N MET A 47 -7.69 14.35 32.41
CA MET A 47 -7.70 15.74 32.89
C MET A 47 -6.80 15.97 34.10
N ASN A 48 -6.81 15.04 35.07
CA ASN A 48 -6.01 15.11 36.31
C ASN A 48 -4.49 15.19 36.07
N ASN A 49 -4.01 14.69 34.92
CA ASN A 49 -2.58 14.68 34.57
C ASN A 49 -2.18 15.85 33.67
N MET A 50 -3.10 16.77 33.37
CA MET A 50 -2.88 17.92 32.48
C MET A 50 -3.14 19.28 33.15
N VAL A 51 -3.44 19.27 34.45
CA VAL A 51 -3.79 20.46 35.24
C VAL A 51 -2.52 21.23 35.63
N TYR A 52 -2.43 22.51 35.20
CA TYR A 52 -1.42 23.45 35.72
C TYR A 52 -1.97 24.31 36.87
N THR A 53 -3.29 24.58 36.88
CA THR A 53 -4.06 25.26 37.93
C THR A 53 -5.48 24.68 37.96
N SER A 54 -6.26 24.93 39.01
CA SER A 54 -7.60 24.38 39.25
C SER A 54 -8.63 24.50 38.11
N TYR A 55 -8.34 25.22 37.03
CA TYR A 55 -9.24 25.45 35.89
C TYR A 55 -8.56 25.40 34.51
N SER A 56 -7.42 24.71 34.32
CA SER A 56 -6.79 24.72 32.99
C SER A 56 -6.00 23.45 32.68
N TYR A 57 -6.56 22.59 31.81
CA TYR A 57 -5.76 21.64 31.04
C TYR A 57 -5.17 22.37 29.83
N ARG A 58 -3.84 22.39 29.70
CA ARG A 58 -3.14 23.09 28.61
C ARG A 58 -2.23 22.12 27.89
N ALA A 59 -2.50 21.88 26.61
CA ALA A 59 -1.67 21.00 25.79
C ALA A 59 -1.21 21.67 24.50
N TRP A 60 0.04 21.42 24.10
CA TRP A 60 0.56 21.86 22.81
C TRP A 60 -0.19 21.14 21.68
N ILE A 61 -0.61 21.92 20.70
CA ILE A 61 -1.13 21.45 19.41
C ILE A 61 -0.20 21.94 18.30
N GLY A 62 -0.37 21.42 17.09
CA GLY A 62 0.55 21.69 15.97
C GLY A 62 0.51 23.11 15.45
N LEU A 63 -0.30 24.00 16.02
CA LEU A 63 -0.46 25.35 15.51
C LEU A 63 0.72 26.24 15.93
N TYR A 64 1.29 27.00 15.01
CA TYR A 64 2.34 27.99 15.27
C TYR A 64 2.22 29.17 14.30
N ASP A 65 2.76 30.32 14.69
CA ASP A 65 2.76 31.54 13.90
C ASP A 65 3.98 31.59 12.95
N ASP A 66 3.75 31.65 11.63
CA ASP A 66 4.74 31.63 10.56
C ASP A 66 4.68 32.91 9.74
N VAL A 67 5.63 33.83 9.97
CA VAL A 67 5.96 35.14 9.34
C VAL A 67 4.80 36.09 8.99
N ASP A 68 3.65 35.61 8.52
CA ASP A 68 2.41 36.35 8.22
C ASP A 68 1.11 35.52 8.40
N SER A 69 1.14 34.30 8.95
CA SER A 69 -0.09 33.53 9.26
C SER A 69 0.12 32.34 10.19
N TRP A 70 -0.95 31.97 10.93
CA TRP A 70 -1.01 30.76 11.77
C TRP A 70 -1.14 29.49 10.94
N ARG A 71 -0.24 28.53 11.18
CA ARG A 71 -0.12 27.30 10.40
C ARG A 71 0.01 26.07 11.29
N TRP A 72 -0.41 24.93 10.75
CA TRP A 72 -0.18 23.64 11.37
C TRP A 72 1.25 23.14 11.12
N SER A 73 1.82 22.46 12.10
CA SER A 73 3.14 21.83 12.10
C SER A 73 3.24 20.73 11.03
N LEU A 74 2.09 20.12 10.75
CA LEU A 74 1.82 19.28 9.62
C LEU A 74 1.20 20.18 8.53
N SER A 75 1.90 20.49 7.46
CA SER A 75 1.45 21.52 6.49
C SER A 75 1.36 21.01 5.05
N ASP A 76 1.09 19.72 4.88
CA ASP A 76 0.89 19.11 3.57
C ASP A 76 -0.58 19.27 3.14
N SER A 77 -0.83 19.96 2.02
CA SER A 77 -2.17 20.18 1.49
C SER A 77 -2.89 18.87 1.13
N GLY A 78 -2.17 17.76 0.96
CA GLY A 78 -2.76 16.43 0.73
C GLY A 78 -3.31 15.76 2.00
N PHE A 79 -3.02 16.29 3.19
CA PHE A 79 -3.53 15.77 4.46
C PHE A 79 -4.92 16.29 4.80
N TYR A 80 -5.24 17.52 4.34
CA TYR A 80 -6.47 18.22 4.67
C TYR A 80 -7.48 18.09 3.53
N ARG A 81 -8.74 17.80 3.85
CA ARG A 81 -9.85 18.08 2.93
C ARG A 81 -10.01 19.59 2.77
N THR A 82 -10.66 20.02 1.70
CA THR A 82 -10.94 21.45 1.45
C THR A 82 -11.56 22.11 2.70
N GLY A 83 -10.84 23.05 3.30
CA GLY A 83 -11.26 23.83 4.46
C GLY A 83 -10.77 23.31 5.83
N GLU A 84 -10.25 22.09 5.93
CA GLU A 84 -9.77 21.51 7.21
C GLU A 84 -8.50 22.19 7.74
N ASP A 85 -7.63 22.68 6.86
CA ASP A 85 -6.43 23.45 7.19
C ASP A 85 -6.74 24.87 7.71
N SER A 86 -7.94 25.37 7.42
CA SER A 86 -8.42 26.71 7.80
C SER A 86 -9.27 26.74 9.08
N PHE A 87 -9.65 25.58 9.63
CA PHE A 87 -10.45 25.52 10.85
C PHE A 87 -9.72 26.15 12.04
N ARG A 88 -10.38 27.06 12.76
CA ARG A 88 -9.83 27.72 13.95
C ARG A 88 -10.88 27.76 15.06
N LYS A 89 -10.45 27.49 16.30
CA LYS A 89 -11.31 27.55 17.50
C LYS A 89 -10.68 28.39 18.61
N TRP A 90 -10.17 29.56 18.23
CA TRP A 90 -9.61 30.54 19.15
C TRP A 90 -10.59 30.93 20.26
N GLN A 91 -10.06 31.14 21.46
CA GLN A 91 -10.78 31.81 22.52
C GLN A 91 -11.04 33.27 22.14
N SER A 92 -12.11 33.86 22.67
CA SER A 92 -12.40 35.28 22.46
C SER A 92 -11.21 36.13 22.89
N GLY A 93 -10.69 36.95 21.98
CA GLY A 93 -9.51 37.80 22.21
C GLY A 93 -8.19 37.18 21.73
N GLU A 94 -8.17 35.93 21.28
CA GLU A 94 -6.97 35.24 20.76
C GLU A 94 -7.04 35.07 19.22
N PRO A 95 -5.89 34.89 18.53
CA PRO A 95 -4.53 35.01 19.06
C PRO A 95 -4.15 36.48 19.27
N ASN A 96 -3.52 36.79 20.40
CA ASN A 96 -3.21 38.17 20.77
C ASN A 96 -1.71 38.52 20.64
N ASN A 97 -0.87 37.50 20.39
CA ASN A 97 0.59 37.56 20.31
C ASN A 97 1.22 38.41 21.43
N TRP A 98 0.87 38.10 22.68
CA TRP A 98 1.25 38.91 23.84
C TRP A 98 2.76 39.14 23.89
N MET A 99 3.16 40.41 23.92
CA MET A 99 4.55 40.86 23.89
C MET A 99 5.38 40.34 22.70
N SER A 100 4.75 39.94 21.59
CA SER A 100 5.41 39.33 20.42
C SER A 100 6.12 37.99 20.72
N THR A 101 5.80 37.36 21.84
CA THR A 101 6.43 36.11 22.32
C THR A 101 5.54 34.88 22.17
N GLU A 102 4.24 35.07 21.96
CA GLU A 102 3.24 34.00 21.92
C GLU A 102 3.00 33.54 20.48
N ARG A 103 3.80 32.56 20.04
CA ARG A 103 3.82 32.11 18.64
C ARG A 103 3.42 30.65 18.47
N CYS A 104 2.98 29.98 19.53
CA CYS A 104 2.63 28.57 19.52
C CYS A 104 1.25 28.35 20.11
N GLY A 105 0.41 27.58 19.41
CA GLY A 105 -0.96 27.33 19.79
C GLY A 105 -1.09 26.20 20.80
N MET A 106 -1.99 26.39 21.75
CA MET A 106 -2.35 25.41 22.77
C MET A 106 -3.86 25.31 22.90
N VAL A 107 -4.33 24.12 23.27
CA VAL A 107 -5.72 23.89 23.65
C VAL A 107 -5.90 24.12 25.16
N THR A 108 -6.97 24.81 25.53
CA THR A 108 -7.35 25.16 26.90
C THR A 108 -8.28 24.13 27.53
N GLY A 109 -8.54 24.35 28.82
CA GLY A 109 -9.47 23.61 29.68
C GLY A 109 -10.93 23.55 29.22
N GLU A 110 -11.29 24.30 28.20
CA GLU A 110 -12.65 24.35 27.65
C GLU A 110 -12.68 23.89 26.19
N GLY A 111 -11.54 23.40 25.68
CA GLY A 111 -11.34 23.07 24.29
C GLY A 111 -11.33 24.28 23.36
N LEU A 112 -11.04 25.48 23.86
CA LEU A 112 -10.72 26.68 23.06
C LEU A 112 -9.21 26.79 22.86
N TRP A 113 -8.76 27.58 21.89
CA TRP A 113 -7.33 27.71 21.58
C TRP A 113 -6.79 29.07 22.03
N GLN A 114 -5.55 29.07 22.50
CA GLN A 114 -4.77 30.26 22.87
C GLN A 114 -3.39 30.16 22.26
N ASP A 115 -2.76 31.28 21.99
CA ASP A 115 -1.34 31.36 21.73
C ASP A 115 -0.55 31.47 23.04
N GLY A 116 0.70 31.01 23.01
CA GLY A 116 1.57 31.04 24.18
C GLY A 116 3.04 30.99 23.80
N PRO A 117 3.94 31.27 24.75
CA PRO A 117 5.38 31.31 24.47
C PRO A 117 5.88 29.90 24.15
N CYS A 118 6.43 29.70 22.95
CA CYS A 118 6.90 28.40 22.46
C CYS A 118 7.97 27.73 23.36
N SER A 119 8.69 28.56 24.13
CA SER A 119 9.69 28.12 25.13
C SER A 119 9.08 27.58 26.42
N SER A 120 7.77 27.72 26.62
CA SER A 120 7.09 27.20 27.81
C SER A 120 7.08 25.67 27.79
N ALA A 121 7.41 25.04 28.91
CA ALA A 121 7.25 23.61 29.05
C ALA A 121 5.75 23.28 29.20
N ARG A 122 5.17 22.55 28.23
CA ARG A 122 3.80 22.02 28.28
C ARG A 122 3.73 20.61 27.73
N ARG A 123 2.66 19.90 28.08
CA ARG A 123 2.39 18.53 27.63
C ARG A 123 1.86 18.56 26.20
N PRO A 124 2.41 17.80 25.24
CA PRO A 124 1.90 17.82 23.88
C PRO A 124 0.81 16.78 23.60
N VAL A 125 -0.01 17.08 22.60
CA VAL A 125 -0.86 16.10 21.95
C VAL A 125 -0.22 15.73 20.63
N CYS A 126 0.09 14.45 20.44
CA CYS A 126 0.50 13.93 19.15
C CYS A 126 -0.72 13.38 18.39
N ALA A 127 -0.73 13.49 17.07
CA ALA A 127 -1.69 12.82 16.21
C ALA A 127 -0.96 11.99 15.15
N ASN A 128 -1.45 10.78 14.90
CA ASN A 128 -0.91 9.94 13.84
C ASN A 128 -1.01 10.66 12.49
N ILE A 129 0.08 10.64 11.72
CA ILE A 129 0.14 11.20 10.36
C ILE A 129 -0.44 10.15 9.41
N THR A 130 -1.73 9.86 9.52
CA THR A 130 -2.44 9.04 8.52
C THR A 130 -3.00 9.95 7.43
N GLY A 131 -2.10 10.49 6.61
CA GLY A 131 -2.48 11.07 5.30
C GLY A 131 -2.67 9.98 4.24
N PRO A 132 -3.24 10.29 3.06
CA PRO A 132 -3.38 9.33 1.96
C PRO A 132 -2.00 8.73 1.64
N GLY A 133 -1.95 7.39 1.53
CA GLY A 133 -0.71 6.64 1.38
C GLY A 133 0.18 7.21 0.28
N VAL A 134 1.32 7.79 0.64
CA VAL A 134 2.36 8.14 -0.32
C VAL A 134 3.22 6.89 -0.47
N SER A 135 3.31 6.34 -1.67
CA SER A 135 4.23 5.25 -1.98
C SER A 135 5.48 5.82 -2.64
N PHE A 136 6.61 5.16 -2.41
CA PHE A 136 7.90 5.55 -2.97
C PHE A 136 8.32 4.53 -4.02
N VAL A 137 8.86 5.03 -5.14
CA VAL A 137 9.36 4.20 -6.24
C VAL A 137 10.80 4.59 -6.50
N LEU A 138 11.72 3.61 -6.41
CA LEU A 138 13.11 3.78 -6.82
C LEU A 138 13.21 3.67 -8.34
N VAL A 139 13.80 4.68 -8.97
CA VAL A 139 14.17 4.67 -10.39
C VAL A 139 15.69 4.57 -10.46
N GLN A 140 16.18 3.48 -11.07
CA GLN A 140 17.61 3.18 -11.15
C GLN A 140 18.35 3.95 -12.25
N SER A 141 17.64 4.60 -13.18
CA SER A 141 18.25 5.46 -14.19
C SER A 141 18.95 6.66 -13.56
N GLU A 142 20.17 6.97 -14.01
CA GLU A 142 20.90 8.12 -13.52
C GLU A 142 20.52 9.38 -14.30
N MET A 143 20.06 10.41 -13.58
CA MET A 143 19.65 11.69 -14.16
C MET A 143 20.08 12.83 -13.22
N ASN A 144 20.27 14.03 -13.78
CA ASN A 144 20.43 15.22 -12.93
C ASN A 144 19.12 15.55 -12.19
N TRP A 145 19.17 16.38 -11.15
CA TRP A 145 18.01 16.59 -10.28
C TRP A 145 16.77 17.13 -11.02
N THR A 146 16.97 18.03 -11.98
CA THR A 146 15.89 18.64 -12.77
C THR A 146 15.25 17.65 -13.75
N GLU A 147 16.07 16.80 -14.37
CA GLU A 147 15.59 15.71 -15.23
C GLU A 147 14.84 14.65 -14.44
N ALA A 148 15.38 14.24 -13.29
CA ALA A 148 14.74 13.31 -12.37
C ALA A 148 13.37 13.82 -11.88
N GLN A 149 13.28 15.11 -11.54
CA GLN A 149 12.01 15.77 -11.20
C GLN A 149 11.01 15.71 -12.36
N SER A 150 11.47 16.07 -13.57
CA SER A 150 10.63 16.09 -14.77
C SER A 150 10.13 14.67 -15.10
N PHE A 151 10.97 13.67 -14.94
CA PHE A 151 10.60 12.26 -15.09
C PHE A 151 9.54 11.86 -14.06
N CYS A 152 9.76 12.15 -12.77
CA CYS A 152 8.79 11.80 -11.73
C CYS A 152 7.45 12.49 -11.91
N ARG A 153 7.42 13.74 -12.38
CA ARG A 153 6.17 14.45 -12.70
C ARG A 153 5.44 13.90 -13.92
N LYS A 154 6.17 13.30 -14.86
CA LYS A 154 5.60 12.71 -16.07
C LYS A 154 5.05 11.31 -15.83
N GLN A 155 5.74 10.49 -15.03
CA GLN A 155 5.43 9.07 -14.83
C GLN A 155 4.74 8.78 -13.49
N TYR A 156 4.91 9.66 -12.50
CA TYR A 156 4.39 9.52 -11.14
C TYR A 156 3.80 10.86 -10.66
N SER A 157 3.99 11.23 -9.38
CA SER A 157 3.56 12.53 -8.86
C SER A 157 4.69 13.58 -8.93
N ASP A 158 5.78 13.37 -8.20
CA ASP A 158 6.97 14.25 -8.14
C ASP A 158 8.13 13.47 -7.50
N LEU A 159 9.33 14.05 -7.41
CA LEU A 159 10.39 13.50 -6.55
C LEU A 159 9.90 13.34 -5.10
N ALA A 160 10.47 12.36 -4.41
CA ALA A 160 10.04 11.97 -3.07
C ALA A 160 10.14 13.12 -2.08
N SER A 161 9.04 13.40 -1.38
CA SER A 161 9.01 14.22 -0.18
C SER A 161 9.07 13.30 1.04
N ILE A 162 10.16 13.35 1.82
CA ILE A 162 10.32 12.51 3.01
C ILE A 162 9.89 13.32 4.22
N ARG A 163 8.73 12.99 4.78
CA ARG A 163 8.02 13.82 5.77
C ARG A 163 8.27 13.41 7.21
N ASN A 164 8.76 12.20 7.44
CA ASN A 164 9.01 11.65 8.77
C ASN A 164 10.00 10.47 8.71
N GLU A 165 10.37 9.94 9.87
CA GLU A 165 11.32 8.83 9.98
C GLU A 165 10.77 7.52 9.39
N SER A 166 9.46 7.25 9.49
CA SER A 166 8.86 6.06 8.86
C SER A 166 8.97 6.08 7.34
N GLU A 167 8.72 7.22 6.71
CA GLU A 167 8.93 7.39 5.27
C GLU A 167 10.41 7.25 4.91
N ASN A 168 11.31 7.80 5.73
CA ASN A 168 12.74 7.62 5.54
C ASN A 168 13.15 6.13 5.61
N GLN A 169 12.56 5.36 6.52
CA GLN A 169 12.75 3.91 6.63
C GLN A 169 12.16 3.15 5.44
N GLN A 170 10.99 3.53 4.95
CA GLN A 170 10.39 2.93 3.75
C GLN A 170 11.29 3.13 2.54
N VAL A 171 11.79 4.36 2.34
CA VAL A 171 12.74 4.66 1.28
C VAL A 171 14.05 3.89 1.48
N GLN A 172 14.56 3.79 2.72
CA GLN A 172 15.75 3.01 3.02
C GLN A 172 15.60 1.53 2.68
N GLN A 173 14.42 0.93 2.89
CA GLN A 173 14.14 -0.46 2.52
C GLN A 173 14.06 -0.68 1.01
N LEU A 174 13.70 0.36 0.24
CA LEU A 174 13.58 0.30 -1.21
C LEU A 174 14.94 0.46 -1.92
N VAL A 175 15.90 1.13 -1.28
CA VAL A 175 17.18 1.48 -1.88
C VAL A 175 18.26 0.48 -1.49
N PRO A 176 18.97 -0.15 -2.45
CA PRO A 176 20.08 -1.05 -2.13
C PRO A 176 21.15 -0.36 -1.28
N ALA A 177 21.66 -1.08 -0.27
CA ALA A 177 22.65 -0.54 0.66
C ALA A 177 23.88 0.02 -0.08
N GLY A 178 24.29 1.24 0.30
CA GLY A 178 25.41 1.95 -0.32
C GLY A 178 25.03 2.81 -1.52
N THR A 179 23.76 2.82 -1.94
CA THR A 179 23.30 3.65 -3.05
C THR A 179 22.94 5.07 -2.58
N LYS A 180 23.31 6.07 -3.37
CA LYS A 180 22.90 7.47 -3.19
C LYS A 180 21.83 7.81 -4.21
N VAL A 181 20.73 8.41 -3.77
CA VAL A 181 19.59 8.72 -4.65
C VAL A 181 19.05 10.12 -4.40
N TRP A 182 18.57 10.76 -5.47
CA TRP A 182 17.92 12.07 -5.38
C TRP A 182 16.59 11.98 -4.64
N THR A 183 16.36 12.99 -3.80
CA THR A 183 15.06 13.29 -3.20
C THR A 183 14.53 14.62 -3.75
N GLY A 184 13.27 14.95 -3.46
CA GLY A 184 12.66 16.20 -3.91
C GLY A 184 13.13 17.45 -3.17
N LEU A 185 14.04 17.33 -2.18
CA LEU A 185 14.46 18.47 -1.36
C LEU A 185 15.52 19.30 -2.09
N TYR A 186 15.33 20.61 -2.12
CA TYR A 186 16.25 21.56 -2.74
C TYR A 186 16.38 22.87 -1.94
N ARG A 187 17.49 23.58 -2.16
CA ARG A 187 17.94 24.76 -1.42
C ARG A 187 17.37 26.06 -2.02
N ASP A 188 16.15 26.37 -1.59
CA ASP A 188 15.50 27.69 -1.72
C ASP A 188 14.68 27.96 -0.44
N GLY A 189 15.39 28.17 0.68
CA GLY A 189 14.80 28.11 2.02
C GLY A 189 14.38 26.69 2.45
N TRP A 190 14.98 25.66 1.85
CA TRP A 190 14.63 24.24 1.95
C TRP A 190 13.16 23.96 1.66
N LYS A 191 12.89 23.46 0.44
CA LYS A 191 11.54 23.16 -0.03
C LYS A 191 11.54 21.82 -0.73
N TRP A 192 10.42 21.12 -0.67
CA TRP A 192 10.21 19.94 -1.49
C TRP A 192 9.67 20.35 -2.86
N SER A 193 10.11 19.65 -3.89
CA SER A 193 9.70 19.84 -5.29
C SER A 193 8.20 19.66 -5.49
N ALA A 194 7.57 18.78 -4.70
CA ALA A 194 6.13 18.53 -4.69
C ALA A 194 5.30 19.69 -4.08
N GLY A 195 5.95 20.76 -3.62
CA GLY A 195 5.29 21.91 -2.97
C GLY A 195 4.99 21.69 -1.49
N SER A 196 5.28 20.50 -0.95
CA SER A 196 5.21 20.24 0.48
C SER A 196 6.32 21.01 1.21
N ARG A 197 6.04 21.43 2.46
CA ARG A 197 6.99 22.24 3.23
C ARG A 197 8.04 21.35 3.89
N PHE A 198 9.27 21.87 3.97
CA PHE A 198 10.34 21.21 4.69
C PHE A 198 10.07 21.24 6.19
N SER A 199 9.71 20.08 6.75
CA SER A 199 9.37 19.95 8.15
C SER A 199 10.24 18.91 8.86
N PHE A 200 10.76 17.93 8.13
CA PHE A 200 11.62 16.86 8.64
C PHE A 200 12.99 16.90 7.98
N SER A 201 14.02 16.65 8.77
CA SER A 201 15.40 16.58 8.31
C SER A 201 16.08 15.34 8.86
N TYR A 202 16.80 14.62 8.00
CA TYR A 202 17.60 13.47 8.40
C TYR A 202 19.06 13.61 7.98
N TRP A 203 19.60 14.83 8.11
CA TRP A 203 20.98 15.15 7.73
C TRP A 203 22.01 14.26 8.41
N LYS A 204 23.06 13.94 7.66
CA LYS A 204 24.29 13.38 8.20
C LYS A 204 24.98 14.40 9.10
N SER A 205 25.82 13.91 10.02
CA SER A 205 26.68 14.80 10.81
C SER A 205 27.47 15.69 9.86
N THR A 206 27.56 16.99 10.18
CA THR A 206 28.18 18.07 9.38
C THR A 206 27.47 18.50 8.10
N GLU A 207 26.28 17.97 7.79
CA GLU A 207 25.44 18.40 6.66
C GLU A 207 24.23 19.22 7.13
N PRO A 208 23.66 20.10 6.27
CA PRO A 208 24.10 20.43 4.91
C PRO A 208 25.26 21.45 4.92
N ASN A 209 26.35 21.13 4.23
CA ASN A 209 27.60 21.90 4.31
C ASN A 209 27.75 22.99 3.22
N ASN A 210 26.93 22.95 2.17
CA ASN A 210 26.96 23.89 1.03
C ASN A 210 28.34 24.03 0.37
N ASN A 211 29.02 22.92 0.06
CA ASN A 211 30.39 22.95 -0.42
C ASN A 211 30.52 23.87 -1.65
N ASN A 212 31.50 24.78 -1.63
CA ASN A 212 31.74 25.78 -2.68
C ASN A 212 30.51 26.62 -3.10
N GLY A 213 29.46 26.69 -2.26
CA GLY A 213 28.24 27.45 -2.53
C GLY A 213 27.35 26.90 -3.64
N ASN A 214 27.55 25.66 -4.09
CA ASN A 214 26.86 25.10 -5.26
C ASN A 214 26.05 23.82 -5.00
N GLU A 215 25.95 23.37 -3.75
CA GLU A 215 25.19 22.19 -3.34
C GLU A 215 23.75 22.56 -2.99
N LYS A 216 22.92 22.61 -4.03
CA LYS A 216 21.54 23.09 -3.94
C LYS A 216 20.49 21.97 -3.94
N CYS A 217 20.87 20.72 -4.13
CA CYS A 217 19.94 19.60 -4.22
C CYS A 217 20.30 18.53 -3.18
N VAL A 218 19.33 17.75 -2.70
CA VAL A 218 19.59 16.81 -1.61
C VAL A 218 19.56 15.37 -2.08
N LEU A 219 20.67 14.69 -1.81
CA LEU A 219 20.78 13.25 -1.88
C LEU A 219 20.41 12.66 -0.52
N ALA A 220 19.63 11.60 -0.55
CA ALA A 220 19.60 10.69 0.57
C ALA A 220 20.67 9.61 0.33
N THR A 221 21.61 9.53 1.26
CA THR A 221 22.63 8.49 1.31
C THR A 221 22.08 7.32 2.12
N PHE A 222 21.74 6.25 1.42
CA PHE A 222 21.31 5.01 2.06
C PHE A 222 22.51 4.09 2.28
N ASP A 223 23.50 4.61 3.00
CA ASP A 223 24.40 3.78 3.78
C ASP A 223 23.62 3.13 4.94
N ALA A 224 24.30 2.50 5.90
CA ALA A 224 23.65 1.78 7.01
C ALA A 224 22.64 2.63 7.83
N LEU A 225 22.56 3.96 7.63
CA LEU A 225 21.73 4.87 8.43
C LEU A 225 20.76 5.76 7.64
N GLY A 226 20.74 5.74 6.30
CA GLY A 226 19.71 6.47 5.51
C GLY A 226 19.72 7.99 5.66
N LYS A 227 20.89 8.59 5.94
CA LYS A 227 21.08 10.03 6.22
C LYS A 227 21.12 10.87 4.94
N TRP A 228 20.97 12.19 5.05
CA TRP A 228 20.94 13.10 3.89
C TRP A 228 22.21 13.94 3.79
N GLU A 229 22.62 14.25 2.56
CA GLU A 229 23.75 15.12 2.19
C GLU A 229 23.25 16.11 1.11
N ASP A 230 23.62 17.39 1.17
CA ASP A 230 23.41 18.29 0.03
C ASP A 230 24.50 18.09 -1.02
N TRP A 231 24.13 18.24 -2.29
CA TRP A 231 24.97 17.94 -3.43
C TRP A 231 24.66 18.85 -4.61
N ARG A 232 25.56 18.88 -5.58
CA ARG A 232 25.37 19.66 -6.81
C ARG A 232 24.29 19.04 -7.68
N CYS A 233 23.33 19.85 -8.09
CA CYS A 233 22.15 19.41 -8.85
C CYS A 233 22.46 18.85 -10.25
N ASP A 234 23.63 19.17 -10.81
CA ASP A 234 24.08 18.77 -12.15
C ASP A 234 24.64 17.34 -12.22
N VAL A 235 24.80 16.68 -11.07
CA VAL A 235 25.32 15.31 -11.01
C VAL A 235 24.21 14.30 -11.32
N GLU A 236 24.51 13.33 -12.18
CA GLU A 236 23.59 12.24 -12.51
C GLU A 236 23.58 11.18 -11.40
N LYS A 237 22.39 10.87 -10.88
CA LYS A 237 22.16 9.82 -9.87
C LYS A 237 20.80 9.17 -10.07
N ALA A 238 20.65 7.94 -9.58
CA ALA A 238 19.35 7.32 -9.37
C ALA A 238 18.47 8.18 -8.44
N PHE A 239 17.16 7.99 -8.46
CA PHE A 239 16.24 8.91 -7.80
C PHE A 239 14.96 8.23 -7.32
N ILE A 240 14.29 8.84 -6.34
CA ILE A 240 13.06 8.30 -5.78
C ILE A 240 11.90 9.21 -6.17
N CYS A 241 10.87 8.63 -6.76
CA CYS A 241 9.62 9.32 -7.02
C CYS A 241 8.62 9.05 -5.88
N SER A 242 7.83 10.06 -5.54
CA SER A 242 6.58 9.90 -4.82
C SER A 242 5.46 9.56 -5.81
N SER A 243 4.63 8.61 -5.43
CA SER A 243 3.37 8.33 -6.10
C SER A 243 2.23 8.64 -5.15
N LYS A 244 1.25 9.41 -5.61
CA LYS A 244 -0.01 9.55 -4.90
C LYS A 244 -0.66 8.18 -4.98
N SER A 245 -0.90 7.52 -3.84
CA SER A 245 -1.95 6.52 -3.85
C SER A 245 -3.21 7.27 -4.19
N VAL A 246 -3.66 7.14 -5.44
CA VAL A 246 -5.05 7.37 -5.74
C VAL A 246 -5.75 6.49 -4.73
N VAL A 247 -6.53 7.10 -3.83
CA VAL A 247 -7.51 6.37 -3.04
C VAL A 247 -8.58 5.91 -4.03
N SER A 248 -8.23 5.04 -4.98
CA SER A 248 -9.08 3.91 -5.25
C SER A 248 -9.24 3.25 -3.90
N SER A 249 -10.48 3.14 -3.42
CA SER A 249 -10.87 2.46 -2.19
C SER A 249 -9.88 1.37 -1.79
N PRO A 250 -9.56 1.19 -0.49
CA PRO A 250 -8.78 0.03 -0.09
C PRO A 250 -9.40 -1.17 -0.81
N SER A 251 -8.62 -1.90 -1.59
CA SER A 251 -8.93 -3.27 -1.90
C SER A 251 -8.89 -3.96 -0.55
N SER A 252 -9.96 -3.76 0.23
CA SER A 252 -10.16 -4.42 1.50
C SER A 252 -10.45 -5.84 1.10
N HIS A 253 -9.40 -6.64 1.01
CA HIS A 253 -9.53 -8.07 1.01
C HIS A 253 -10.46 -8.40 2.17
N GLU A 254 -11.68 -8.81 1.85
CA GLU A 254 -12.65 -9.22 2.84
C GLU A 254 -12.26 -10.65 3.22
N TYR A 255 -11.64 -10.76 4.40
CA TYR A 255 -11.18 -12.02 4.91
C TYR A 255 -12.32 -12.81 5.55
N ARG A 256 -12.39 -14.10 5.24
CA ARG A 256 -13.32 -15.04 5.83
C ARG A 256 -12.56 -16.22 6.41
N PHE A 257 -12.71 -16.43 7.71
CA PHE A 257 -12.14 -17.58 8.41
C PHE A 257 -13.02 -18.81 8.23
N VAL A 258 -12.39 -19.92 7.87
CA VAL A 258 -13.05 -21.23 7.75
C VAL A 258 -12.58 -22.09 8.91
N TYR A 259 -13.52 -22.51 9.74
CA TYR A 259 -13.21 -23.23 10.98
C TYR A 259 -13.03 -24.74 10.78
N GLU A 260 -13.32 -25.27 9.59
CA GLU A 260 -13.12 -26.69 9.29
C GLU A 260 -11.66 -26.93 8.83
N PRO A 261 -10.92 -27.87 9.46
CA PRO A 261 -9.56 -28.17 9.06
C PRO A 261 -9.54 -28.99 7.78
N MET A 262 -8.68 -28.61 6.84
CA MET A 262 -8.54 -29.27 5.54
C MET A 262 -7.10 -29.13 5.02
N THR A 263 -6.75 -29.92 4.00
CA THR A 263 -5.44 -29.79 3.34
C THR A 263 -5.35 -28.45 2.60
N TRP A 264 -4.14 -27.99 2.28
CA TRP A 264 -4.00 -26.72 1.53
C TRP A 264 -4.76 -26.75 0.20
N ALA A 265 -4.69 -27.88 -0.53
CA ALA A 265 -5.39 -28.05 -1.80
C ALA A 265 -6.92 -28.02 -1.65
N ASP A 266 -7.44 -28.65 -0.59
CA ASP A 266 -8.88 -28.64 -0.32
C ASP A 266 -9.36 -27.28 0.19
N ALA A 267 -8.52 -26.56 0.95
CA ALA A 267 -8.76 -25.18 1.35
C ALA A 267 -8.91 -24.24 0.16
N GLN A 268 -8.00 -24.34 -0.80
CA GLN A 268 -8.07 -23.57 -2.04
C GLN A 268 -9.37 -23.86 -2.79
N ARG A 269 -9.73 -25.14 -2.95
CA ARG A 269 -11.00 -25.54 -3.59
C ARG A 269 -12.21 -25.01 -2.83
N TYR A 270 -12.19 -25.06 -1.50
CA TYR A 270 -13.26 -24.56 -0.65
C TYR A 270 -13.47 -23.06 -0.84
N CYS A 271 -12.40 -22.25 -0.72
CA CYS A 271 -12.50 -20.81 -0.92
C CYS A 271 -13.02 -20.47 -2.32
N ARG A 272 -12.56 -21.20 -3.35
CA ARG A 272 -13.00 -21.00 -4.74
C ARG A 272 -14.47 -21.32 -4.98
N ARG A 273 -15.04 -22.33 -4.31
CA ARG A 273 -16.49 -22.60 -4.34
C ARG A 273 -17.33 -21.45 -3.76
N MET A 274 -16.72 -20.60 -2.94
CA MET A 274 -17.37 -19.45 -2.30
C MET A 274 -17.03 -18.13 -3.00
N ASN A 275 -16.63 -18.15 -4.28
CA ASN A 275 -16.22 -16.98 -5.07
C ASN A 275 -15.07 -16.17 -4.42
N SER A 276 -14.13 -16.87 -3.80
CA SER A 276 -12.94 -16.31 -3.15
C SER A 276 -11.70 -17.15 -3.51
N ASP A 277 -10.53 -16.81 -3.01
CA ASP A 277 -9.39 -17.75 -3.00
C ASP A 277 -8.81 -17.79 -1.58
N LEU A 278 -7.85 -18.68 -1.34
CA LEU A 278 -7.02 -18.58 -0.15
C LEU A 278 -6.41 -17.17 -0.05
N ALA A 279 -6.35 -16.67 1.18
CA ALA A 279 -6.00 -15.29 1.45
C ALA A 279 -4.63 -14.92 0.88
N THR A 280 -4.61 -13.92 0.00
CA THR A 280 -3.38 -13.17 -0.27
C THR A 280 -3.23 -12.09 0.78
N ILE A 281 -2.02 -11.96 1.33
CA ILE A 281 -1.66 -10.87 2.23
C ILE A 281 -0.63 -10.02 1.48
N ALA A 282 -1.10 -8.93 0.87
CA ALA A 282 -0.32 -8.11 -0.04
C ALA A 282 0.36 -6.92 0.66
N THR A 283 -0.14 -6.54 1.85
CA THR A 283 0.28 -5.32 2.54
C THR A 283 0.32 -5.47 4.06
N MET A 284 0.91 -4.48 4.74
CA MET A 284 0.82 -4.38 6.20
C MET A 284 -0.60 -4.03 6.69
N GLU A 285 -1.48 -3.45 5.85
CA GLU A 285 -2.86 -3.19 6.22
C GLU A 285 -3.73 -4.45 6.18
N ASP A 286 -3.45 -5.36 5.24
CA ASP A 286 -3.99 -6.72 5.22
C ASP A 286 -3.66 -7.47 6.51
N MET A 287 -2.39 -7.39 6.94
CA MET A 287 -1.94 -7.97 8.21
C MET A 287 -2.64 -7.34 9.42
N LYS A 288 -2.80 -6.02 9.45
CA LYS A 288 -3.53 -5.33 10.53
C LYS A 288 -5.00 -5.74 10.56
N THR A 289 -5.63 -5.88 9.40
CA THR A 289 -7.03 -6.30 9.26
C THR A 289 -7.22 -7.72 9.78
N LEU A 290 -6.37 -8.65 9.33
CA LEU A 290 -6.35 -10.03 9.82
C LEU A 290 -6.15 -10.10 11.34
N ASN A 291 -5.21 -9.32 11.90
CA ASN A 291 -4.95 -9.28 13.34
C ASN A 291 -6.10 -8.63 14.15
N LYS A 292 -6.79 -7.63 13.60
CA LYS A 292 -7.93 -6.94 14.24
C LYS A 292 -9.21 -7.77 14.24
N MET A 293 -9.37 -8.72 13.32
CA MET A 293 -10.43 -9.72 13.33
C MET A 293 -10.14 -10.74 14.45
N ALA A 294 -10.26 -10.26 15.70
CA ALA A 294 -9.74 -10.85 16.94
C ALA A 294 -10.35 -12.20 17.37
N VAL A 295 -11.06 -12.90 16.48
CA VAL A 295 -11.54 -14.28 16.70
C VAL A 295 -10.44 -15.31 16.37
N MET A 296 -9.25 -14.87 15.96
CA MET A 296 -8.06 -15.71 15.74
C MET A 296 -7.64 -16.57 16.95
N ASN A 297 -8.05 -16.21 18.17
CA ASN A 297 -7.77 -17.00 19.39
C ASN A 297 -8.50 -18.37 19.40
N ASN A 298 -9.52 -18.57 18.56
CA ASN A 298 -10.22 -19.86 18.42
C ASN A 298 -9.61 -20.79 17.36
N MET A 299 -8.54 -20.36 16.69
CA MET A 299 -7.78 -21.14 15.69
C MET A 299 -6.42 -21.60 16.23
N VAL A 300 -6.31 -21.79 17.55
CA VAL A 300 -5.06 -22.17 18.23
C VAL A 300 -4.95 -23.69 18.33
N TYR A 301 -3.93 -24.26 17.68
CA TYR A 301 -3.42 -25.59 18.03
C TYR A 301 -2.45 -25.43 19.21
N THR A 302 -2.84 -25.96 20.37
CA THR A 302 -2.18 -25.75 21.68
C THR A 302 -0.74 -26.22 21.78
N SER A 303 -0.23 -26.98 20.81
CA SER A 303 1.12 -27.55 20.85
C SER A 303 2.18 -26.78 20.08
N TYR A 304 1.82 -25.88 19.13
CA TYR A 304 2.82 -25.29 18.23
C TYR A 304 2.50 -23.88 17.66
N SER A 305 1.50 -23.17 18.17
CA SER A 305 1.22 -21.76 17.80
C SER A 305 0.91 -21.47 16.31
N TYR A 306 0.58 -22.48 15.51
CA TYR A 306 0.14 -22.31 14.12
C TYR A 306 -1.33 -21.86 14.04
N ARG A 307 -1.68 -20.94 13.14
CA ARG A 307 -3.05 -20.39 13.06
C ARG A 307 -3.85 -20.76 11.82
N ALA A 308 -3.38 -20.45 10.61
CA ALA A 308 -4.21 -20.68 9.42
C ALA A 308 -3.44 -20.82 8.11
N TRP A 309 -3.98 -21.62 7.17
CA TRP A 309 -3.52 -21.64 5.78
C TRP A 309 -3.80 -20.29 5.10
N ILE A 310 -2.80 -19.80 4.38
CA ILE A 310 -2.90 -18.65 3.47
C ILE A 310 -2.59 -19.11 2.04
N GLY A 311 -2.82 -18.26 1.06
CA GLY A 311 -2.67 -18.61 -0.37
C GLY A 311 -1.24 -18.83 -0.82
N LEU A 312 -0.25 -18.75 0.07
CA LEU A 312 1.15 -18.88 -0.29
C LEU A 312 1.53 -20.36 -0.46
N TYR A 313 2.22 -20.71 -1.54
CA TYR A 313 2.78 -22.04 -1.77
C TYR A 313 4.08 -21.96 -2.59
N ASP A 314 4.94 -22.95 -2.46
CA ASP A 314 6.20 -23.04 -3.19
C ASP A 314 6.01 -23.80 -4.51
N ASP A 315 6.31 -23.14 -5.63
CA ASP A 315 6.21 -23.67 -7.00
C ASP A 315 7.59 -23.71 -7.67
N VAL A 316 8.11 -24.94 -7.79
CA VAL A 316 9.34 -25.45 -8.44
C VAL A 316 10.64 -24.70 -8.15
N ASP A 317 10.66 -23.39 -7.94
CA ASP A 317 11.82 -22.56 -7.58
C ASP A 317 11.41 -21.20 -6.94
N SER A 318 10.15 -21.00 -6.51
CA SER A 318 9.72 -19.71 -5.92
C SER A 318 8.38 -19.78 -5.19
N TRP A 319 8.26 -19.02 -4.09
CA TRP A 319 7.00 -18.81 -3.36
C TRP A 319 6.02 -17.91 -4.09
N ARG A 320 4.80 -18.42 -4.31
CA ARG A 320 3.72 -17.75 -5.05
C ARG A 320 2.42 -17.72 -4.26
N TRP A 321 1.59 -16.75 -4.60
CA TRP A 321 0.19 -16.74 -4.16
C TRP A 321 -0.68 -17.65 -5.04
N SER A 322 -1.73 -18.21 -4.43
CA SER A 322 -2.73 -19.06 -5.08
C SER A 322 -3.52 -18.32 -6.15
N LEU A 323 -3.63 -17.00 -5.98
CA LEU A 323 -3.98 -16.03 -7.01
C LEU A 323 -2.70 -15.65 -7.76
N SER A 324 -2.61 -15.99 -9.04
CA SER A 324 -1.37 -15.91 -9.82
C SER A 324 -1.38 -14.85 -10.93
N ASP A 325 -2.41 -14.00 -10.93
CA ASP A 325 -2.57 -12.93 -11.91
C ASP A 325 -1.84 -11.66 -11.44
N SER A 326 -0.81 -11.25 -12.16
CA SER A 326 -0.07 -10.01 -11.87
C SER A 326 -0.94 -8.76 -11.96
N GLY A 327 -2.05 -8.79 -12.73
CA GLY A 327 -3.01 -7.68 -12.79
C GLY A 327 -3.87 -7.52 -11.54
N PHE A 328 -3.87 -8.52 -10.64
CA PHE A 328 -4.51 -8.44 -9.32
C PHE A 328 -3.66 -7.65 -8.32
N TYR A 329 -2.34 -7.69 -8.48
CA TYR A 329 -1.38 -7.08 -7.58
C TYR A 329 -0.92 -5.73 -8.10
N ARG A 330 -0.93 -4.70 -7.26
CA ARG A 330 -0.12 -3.51 -7.54
C ARG A 330 1.36 -3.87 -7.50
N THR A 331 2.21 -3.04 -8.11
CA THR A 331 3.66 -3.26 -8.13
C THR A 331 4.19 -3.50 -6.70
N GLY A 332 4.73 -4.69 -6.45
CA GLY A 332 5.31 -5.11 -5.16
C GLY A 332 4.36 -5.87 -4.22
N GLU A 333 3.04 -5.85 -4.44
CA GLU A 333 2.06 -6.56 -3.61
C GLU A 333 2.19 -8.10 -3.72
N ASP A 334 2.57 -8.60 -4.89
CA ASP A 334 2.85 -10.03 -5.15
C ASP A 334 4.15 -10.52 -4.48
N SER A 335 5.04 -9.59 -4.14
CA SER A 335 6.36 -9.84 -3.55
C SER A 335 6.42 -9.65 -2.04
N PHE A 336 5.37 -9.10 -1.40
CA PHE A 336 5.34 -8.86 0.04
C PHE A 336 5.44 -10.19 0.82
N ARG A 337 6.41 -10.29 1.73
CA ARG A 337 6.61 -11.47 2.59
C ARG A 337 6.84 -11.05 4.04
N LYS A 338 6.23 -11.77 4.98
CA LYS A 338 6.40 -11.55 6.43
C LYS A 338 6.82 -12.82 7.16
N TRP A 339 7.83 -13.49 6.60
CA TRP A 339 8.41 -14.70 7.17
C TRP A 339 8.89 -14.49 8.61
N GLN A 340 8.72 -15.52 9.43
CA GLN A 340 9.36 -15.61 10.73
C GLN A 340 10.87 -15.79 10.53
N SER A 341 11.67 -15.32 11.50
CA SER A 341 13.12 -15.52 11.46
C SER A 341 13.47 -17.00 11.33
N GLY A 342 14.21 -17.36 10.28
CA GLY A 342 14.59 -18.74 9.97
C GLY A 342 13.70 -19.43 8.93
N GLU A 343 12.61 -18.80 8.49
CA GLU A 343 11.69 -19.32 7.47
C GLU A 343 11.83 -18.58 6.13
N PRO A 344 11.42 -19.18 5.00
CA PRO A 344 10.99 -20.57 4.86
C PRO A 344 12.19 -21.52 4.91
N ASN A 345 12.06 -22.63 5.63
CA ASN A 345 13.17 -23.58 5.86
C ASN A 345 13.03 -24.88 5.06
N ASN A 346 11.86 -25.12 4.47
CA ASN A 346 11.47 -26.31 3.72
C ASN A 346 11.83 -27.61 4.44
N TRP A 347 11.40 -27.77 5.70
CA TRP A 347 11.82 -28.88 6.56
C TRP A 347 11.54 -30.22 5.88
N MET A 348 12.59 -31.05 5.76
CA MET A 348 12.56 -32.35 5.08
C MET A 348 12.06 -32.31 3.63
N SER A 349 12.11 -31.16 2.96
CA SER A 349 11.56 -30.94 1.61
C SER A 349 10.05 -31.16 1.47
N THR A 350 9.32 -31.13 2.59
CA THR A 350 7.87 -31.38 2.65
C THR A 350 7.05 -30.12 2.87
N GLU A 351 7.68 -29.02 3.28
CA GLU A 351 7.01 -27.79 3.70
C GLU A 351 6.91 -26.79 2.55
N ARG A 352 5.85 -26.92 1.76
CA ARG A 352 5.66 -26.13 0.52
C ARG A 352 4.44 -25.23 0.54
N CYS A 353 3.80 -25.08 1.70
CA CYS A 353 2.58 -24.29 1.84
C CYS A 353 2.71 -23.32 3.01
N GLY A 354 2.38 -22.05 2.77
CA GLY A 354 2.54 -20.98 3.74
C GLY A 354 1.35 -20.88 4.70
N MET A 355 1.66 -20.55 5.94
CA MET A 355 0.69 -20.36 7.01
C MET A 355 1.07 -19.15 7.88
N VAL A 356 0.07 -18.55 8.50
CA VAL A 356 0.27 -17.46 9.48
C VAL A 356 0.33 -18.01 10.91
N THR A 357 1.20 -17.43 11.74
CA THR A 357 1.44 -17.82 13.14
C THR A 357 0.64 -16.98 14.14
N GLY A 358 0.73 -17.41 15.41
CA GLY A 358 0.38 -16.66 16.62
C GLY A 358 0.64 -15.15 16.60
N GLU A 359 1.77 -14.77 16.03
CA GLU A 359 2.32 -13.42 16.12
C GLU A 359 2.09 -12.64 14.82
N GLY A 360 1.36 -13.24 13.87
CA GLY A 360 1.15 -12.70 12.54
C GLY A 360 2.42 -12.72 11.69
N LEU A 361 3.37 -13.62 11.96
CA LEU A 361 4.50 -13.94 11.07
C LEU A 361 4.15 -15.18 10.23
N TRP A 362 4.94 -15.51 9.21
CA TRP A 362 4.65 -16.62 8.30
C TRP A 362 5.67 -17.75 8.45
N GLN A 363 5.22 -18.98 8.27
CA GLN A 363 6.06 -20.18 8.20
C GLN A 363 5.56 -21.06 7.06
N ASP A 364 6.43 -21.90 6.53
CA ASP A 364 6.07 -22.98 5.63
C ASP A 364 5.71 -24.24 6.41
N GLY A 365 4.85 -25.07 5.83
CA GLY A 365 4.40 -26.30 6.46
C GLY A 365 3.95 -27.35 5.44
N PRO A 366 3.77 -28.61 5.88
CA PRO A 366 3.43 -29.69 4.96
C PRO A 366 2.02 -29.51 4.42
N CYS A 367 1.88 -29.37 3.09
CA CYS A 367 0.61 -29.09 2.41
C CYS A 367 -0.49 -30.13 2.68
N SER A 368 -0.09 -31.36 3.04
CA SER A 368 -0.98 -32.47 3.42
C SER A 368 -1.55 -32.35 4.83
N SER A 369 -1.04 -31.43 5.65
CA SER A 369 -1.53 -31.22 7.01
C SER A 369 -2.92 -30.61 7.00
N ALA A 370 -3.85 -31.16 7.79
CA ALA A 370 -5.17 -30.58 7.97
C ALA A 370 -5.08 -29.33 8.85
N ARG A 371 -5.36 -28.15 8.27
CA ARG A 371 -5.39 -26.87 8.98
C ARG A 371 -6.56 -26.03 8.51
N ARG A 372 -6.93 -25.04 9.32
CA ARG A 372 -8.05 -24.14 9.05
C ARG A 372 -7.60 -23.03 8.09
N PRO A 373 -8.30 -22.75 6.98
CA PRO A 373 -7.87 -21.72 6.04
C PRO A 373 -8.50 -20.36 6.28
N VAL A 374 -7.85 -19.33 5.73
CA VAL A 374 -8.44 -18.01 5.52
C VAL A 374 -8.70 -17.83 4.04
N CYS A 375 -9.94 -17.50 3.69
CA CYS A 375 -10.30 -17.08 2.33
C CYS A 375 -10.26 -15.55 2.25
N ALA A 376 -9.92 -15.01 1.09
CA ALA A 376 -10.07 -13.58 0.78
C ALA A 376 -10.89 -13.41 -0.50
N ASN A 377 -11.78 -12.42 -0.50
CA ASN A 377 -12.50 -12.05 -1.71
C ASN A 377 -11.50 -11.64 -2.82
N ILE A 378 -11.86 -11.94 -4.07
CA ILE A 378 -11.07 -11.54 -5.23
C ILE A 378 -11.51 -10.12 -5.61
N THR A 379 -11.08 -9.12 -4.85
CA THR A 379 -11.36 -7.69 -5.13
C THR A 379 -10.19 -7.06 -5.89
N GLY A 380 -9.91 -7.58 -7.08
CA GLY A 380 -9.08 -6.87 -8.06
C GLY A 380 -9.87 -5.74 -8.72
N PRO A 381 -9.22 -4.81 -9.46
CA PRO A 381 -9.95 -3.91 -10.36
C PRO A 381 -10.86 -4.77 -11.25
N GLY A 382 -12.16 -4.43 -11.30
CA GLY A 382 -13.14 -5.22 -12.03
C GLY A 382 -12.69 -5.41 -13.47
N VAL A 383 -12.38 -6.64 -13.85
CA VAL A 383 -12.04 -6.97 -15.24
C VAL A 383 -13.36 -6.98 -16.01
N SER A 384 -13.47 -6.11 -16.99
CA SER A 384 -14.59 -6.14 -17.92
C SER A 384 -14.23 -6.99 -19.13
N PHE A 385 -15.21 -7.71 -19.66
CA PHE A 385 -15.03 -8.56 -20.84
C PHE A 385 -15.77 -7.96 -22.02
N VAL A 386 -15.11 -7.96 -23.18
CA VAL A 386 -15.70 -7.47 -24.44
C VAL A 386 -15.66 -8.59 -25.45
N LEU A 387 -16.84 -8.97 -25.97
CA LEU A 387 -16.96 -9.90 -27.08
C LEU A 387 -16.70 -9.16 -28.41
N VAL A 388 -15.74 -9.65 -29.17
CA VAL A 388 -15.48 -9.22 -30.54
C VAL A 388 -15.95 -10.32 -31.49
N GLN A 389 -16.96 -10.01 -32.31
CA GLN A 389 -17.59 -10.99 -33.21
C GLN A 389 -16.81 -11.23 -34.51
N SER A 390 -15.77 -10.45 -34.79
CA SER A 390 -14.91 -10.62 -35.97
C SER A 390 -14.13 -11.93 -35.88
N GLY A 391 -14.14 -12.73 -36.95
CA GLY A 391 -13.33 -13.94 -37.04
C GLY A 391 -11.86 -13.59 -37.24
N MET A 392 -11.00 -13.97 -36.29
CA MET A 392 -9.55 -13.82 -36.38
C MET A 392 -8.86 -15.08 -35.86
N ASN A 393 -7.65 -15.36 -36.36
CA ASN A 393 -6.82 -16.39 -35.72
C ASN A 393 -6.34 -15.91 -34.34
N TRP A 394 -5.84 -16.82 -33.49
CA TRP A 394 -5.54 -16.48 -32.10
C TRP A 394 -4.51 -15.33 -31.96
N THR A 395 -3.50 -15.29 -32.84
CA THR A 395 -2.43 -14.28 -32.79
C THR A 395 -2.92 -12.90 -33.25
N GLU A 396 -3.79 -12.87 -34.27
CA GLU A 396 -4.46 -11.66 -34.74
C GLU A 396 -5.43 -11.12 -33.69
N ALA A 397 -6.22 -12.00 -33.07
CA ALA A 397 -7.14 -11.65 -32.00
C ALA A 397 -6.40 -11.04 -30.80
N GLN A 398 -5.26 -11.62 -30.41
CA GLN A 398 -4.38 -11.06 -29.38
C GLN A 398 -3.88 -9.66 -29.74
N SER A 399 -3.38 -9.51 -30.97
CA SER A 399 -2.86 -8.23 -31.47
C SER A 399 -3.96 -7.16 -31.52
N PHE A 400 -5.18 -7.55 -31.89
CA PHE A 400 -6.35 -6.68 -31.85
C PHE A 400 -6.67 -6.24 -30.41
N CYS A 401 -6.79 -7.20 -29.48
CA CYS A 401 -7.09 -6.88 -28.09
C CYS A 401 -6.03 -5.97 -27.46
N ARG A 402 -4.73 -6.20 -27.72
CA ARG A 402 -3.66 -5.32 -27.23
C ARG A 402 -3.66 -3.91 -27.82
N LYS A 403 -4.27 -3.74 -28.99
CA LYS A 403 -4.37 -2.44 -29.67
C LYS A 403 -5.59 -1.64 -29.24
N GLN A 404 -6.72 -2.30 -28.99
CA GLN A 404 -8.02 -1.67 -28.74
C GLN A 404 -8.51 -1.81 -27.29
N HIS A 405 -7.95 -2.77 -26.55
CA HIS A 405 -8.29 -3.15 -25.17
C HIS A 405 -6.99 -3.45 -24.39
N SER A 406 -7.03 -4.38 -23.42
CA SER A 406 -5.83 -4.82 -22.69
C SER A 406 -5.14 -6.02 -23.35
N ASP A 407 -5.77 -7.19 -23.36
CA ASP A 407 -5.29 -8.42 -24.02
C ASP A 407 -6.50 -9.35 -24.26
N LEU A 408 -6.29 -10.54 -24.83
CA LEU A 408 -7.27 -11.61 -24.78
C LEU A 408 -7.62 -11.97 -23.33
N ALA A 409 -8.87 -12.33 -23.10
CA ALA A 409 -9.44 -12.54 -21.79
C ALA A 409 -8.71 -13.63 -21.00
N SER A 410 -8.28 -13.27 -19.79
CA SER A 410 -7.85 -14.22 -18.76
C SER A 410 -9.04 -14.55 -17.87
N ILE A 411 -9.52 -15.80 -17.92
CA ILE A 411 -10.68 -16.24 -17.12
C ILE A 411 -10.16 -16.91 -15.85
N ARG A 412 -10.32 -16.23 -14.71
CA ARG A 412 -9.58 -16.54 -13.48
C ARG A 412 -10.38 -17.36 -12.49
N ASN A 413 -11.69 -17.35 -12.61
CA ASN A 413 -12.62 -18.03 -11.72
C ASN A 413 -13.95 -18.32 -12.42
N GLU A 414 -14.82 -19.05 -11.74
CA GLU A 414 -16.13 -19.42 -12.28
C GLU A 414 -17.06 -18.20 -12.47
N SER A 415 -16.95 -17.15 -11.65
CA SER A 415 -17.76 -15.94 -11.80
C SER A 415 -17.42 -15.18 -13.08
N GLU A 416 -16.14 -15.04 -13.41
CA GLU A 416 -15.70 -14.48 -14.70
C GLU A 416 -16.10 -15.36 -15.86
N ASN A 417 -16.04 -16.69 -15.69
CA ASN A 417 -16.54 -17.62 -16.70
C ASN A 417 -18.05 -17.44 -16.94
N GLN A 418 -18.82 -17.15 -15.89
CA GLN A 418 -20.25 -16.82 -15.97
C GLN A 418 -20.49 -15.44 -16.62
N GLN A 419 -19.70 -14.43 -16.32
CA GLN A 419 -19.79 -13.12 -16.98
C GLN A 419 -19.53 -13.24 -18.48
N VAL A 420 -18.46 -13.94 -18.84
CA VAL A 420 -18.15 -14.28 -20.22
C VAL A 420 -19.30 -15.08 -20.86
N GLN A 421 -19.88 -16.05 -20.15
CA GLN A 421 -21.03 -16.81 -20.63
C GLN A 421 -22.26 -15.94 -20.90
N GLN A 422 -22.50 -14.90 -20.11
CA GLN A 422 -23.60 -13.96 -20.33
C GLN A 422 -23.38 -13.06 -21.56
N LEU A 423 -22.13 -12.84 -21.95
CA LEU A 423 -21.76 -11.99 -23.09
C LEU A 423 -21.78 -12.73 -24.43
N VAL A 424 -21.53 -14.05 -24.42
CA VAL A 424 -21.37 -14.85 -25.63
C VAL A 424 -22.69 -15.50 -26.04
N PRO A 425 -23.20 -15.27 -27.27
CA PRO A 425 -24.42 -15.93 -27.74
C PRO A 425 -24.29 -17.45 -27.72
N ALA A 426 -25.38 -18.14 -27.34
CA ALA A 426 -25.43 -19.60 -27.27
C ALA A 426 -25.00 -20.25 -28.61
N GLY A 427 -24.16 -21.29 -28.53
CA GLY A 427 -23.59 -21.97 -29.70
C GLY A 427 -22.35 -21.32 -30.31
N THR A 428 -21.92 -20.15 -29.81
CA THR A 428 -20.68 -19.50 -30.28
C THR A 428 -19.47 -20.09 -29.58
N LYS A 429 -18.39 -20.30 -30.34
CA LYS A 429 -17.06 -20.64 -29.84
C LYS A 429 -16.16 -19.42 -29.97
N VAL A 430 -15.49 -19.03 -28.89
CA VAL A 430 -14.67 -17.81 -28.86
C VAL A 430 -13.29 -18.07 -28.28
N TRP A 431 -12.28 -17.37 -28.83
CA TRP A 431 -10.93 -17.41 -28.29
C TRP A 431 -10.85 -16.77 -26.91
N THR A 432 -10.06 -17.42 -26.05
CA THR A 432 -9.59 -16.89 -24.77
C THR A 432 -8.09 -16.62 -24.85
N GLY A 433 -7.52 -15.98 -23.84
CA GLY A 433 -6.09 -15.74 -23.75
C GLY A 433 -5.26 -16.97 -23.42
N LEU A 434 -5.86 -18.14 -23.17
CA LEU A 434 -5.12 -19.33 -22.74
C LEU A 434 -4.49 -20.06 -23.92
N TYR A 435 -3.21 -20.39 -23.78
CA TYR A 435 -2.44 -21.14 -24.79
C TYR A 435 -1.50 -22.18 -24.17
N ARG A 436 -1.10 -23.17 -24.98
CA ARG A 436 -0.31 -24.34 -24.59
C ARG A 436 1.19 -24.03 -24.67
N ASP A 437 1.70 -23.46 -23.58
CA ASP A 437 3.13 -23.37 -23.22
C ASP A 437 3.25 -23.44 -21.68
N GLY A 438 3.06 -24.63 -21.11
CA GLY A 438 2.86 -24.80 -19.66
C GLY A 438 1.54 -24.21 -19.15
N TRP A 439 0.57 -23.99 -20.03
CA TRP A 439 -0.70 -23.27 -19.81
C TRP A 439 -0.48 -21.88 -19.21
N LYS A 440 -0.50 -20.87 -20.08
CA LYS A 440 -0.30 -19.47 -19.71
C LYS A 440 -1.37 -18.62 -20.36
N TRP A 441 -1.75 -17.54 -19.69
CA TRP A 441 -2.58 -16.52 -20.30
C TRP A 441 -1.72 -15.55 -21.09
N SER A 442 -2.24 -15.06 -22.22
CA SER A 442 -1.58 -14.07 -23.07
C SER A 442 -1.24 -12.77 -22.32
N ALA A 443 -2.05 -12.42 -21.33
CA ALA A 443 -1.85 -11.26 -20.46
C ALA A 443 -0.67 -11.42 -19.47
N GLY A 444 0.02 -12.57 -19.47
CA GLY A 444 1.16 -12.84 -18.60
C GLY A 444 0.80 -13.48 -17.25
N SER A 445 -0.50 -13.58 -16.93
CA SER A 445 -1.00 -14.29 -15.77
C SER A 445 -0.85 -15.81 -15.93
N ARG A 446 -0.62 -16.52 -14.82
CA ARG A 446 -0.43 -17.98 -14.84
C ARG A 446 -1.78 -18.70 -14.79
N PHE A 447 -1.82 -19.89 -15.37
CA PHE A 447 -3.01 -20.73 -15.37
C PHE A 447 -3.29 -21.30 -13.97
N SER A 448 -4.30 -20.76 -13.30
CA SER A 448 -4.70 -21.17 -11.94
C SER A 448 -6.11 -21.76 -11.85
N PHE A 449 -6.90 -21.64 -12.90
CA PHE A 449 -8.28 -22.12 -13.00
C PHE A 449 -8.47 -22.84 -14.33
N SER A 450 -9.19 -23.96 -14.28
CA SER A 450 -9.49 -24.78 -15.44
C SER A 450 -10.98 -25.06 -15.51
N TYR A 451 -11.59 -24.84 -16.67
CA TYR A 451 -13.00 -25.16 -16.90
C TYR A 451 -13.19 -26.09 -18.10
N TRP A 452 -12.31 -27.08 -18.23
CA TRP A 452 -12.31 -28.00 -19.37
C TRP A 452 -13.60 -28.80 -19.53
N LYS A 453 -13.93 -29.11 -20.79
CA LYS A 453 -14.86 -30.18 -21.15
C LYS A 453 -14.37 -31.53 -20.65
N SER A 454 -15.31 -32.46 -20.49
CA SER A 454 -14.93 -33.86 -20.31
C SER A 454 -14.06 -34.27 -21.49
N THR A 455 -12.95 -34.96 -21.23
CA THR A 455 -11.94 -35.41 -22.21
C THR A 455 -11.00 -34.36 -22.80
N GLU A 456 -11.12 -33.09 -22.40
CA GLU A 456 -10.20 -32.00 -22.80
C GLU A 456 -9.23 -31.63 -21.66
N PRO A 457 -8.04 -31.09 -21.97
CA PRO A 457 -7.50 -30.85 -23.32
C PRO A 457 -6.86 -32.10 -23.94
N ASN A 458 -7.24 -32.43 -25.18
CA ASN A 458 -6.91 -33.71 -25.82
C ASN A 458 -5.69 -33.66 -26.77
N ASN A 459 -5.25 -32.47 -27.18
CA ASN A 459 -4.13 -32.26 -28.12
C ASN A 459 -4.26 -33.03 -29.44
N SER A 460 -5.42 -32.95 -30.10
CA SER A 460 -5.67 -33.66 -31.34
C SER A 460 -4.59 -33.35 -32.37
N ASN A 461 -4.00 -34.41 -32.94
CA ASN A 461 -2.90 -34.33 -33.92
C ASN A 461 -1.67 -33.52 -33.47
N GLY A 462 -1.51 -33.24 -32.18
CA GLY A 462 -0.37 -32.49 -31.64
C GLY A 462 -0.33 -31.00 -31.99
N ASN A 463 -1.41 -30.43 -32.54
CA ASN A 463 -1.42 -29.06 -33.07
C ASN A 463 -2.46 -28.12 -32.42
N GLU A 464 -3.19 -28.58 -31.40
CA GLU A 464 -4.15 -27.77 -30.67
C GLU A 464 -3.46 -27.00 -29.55
N LYS A 465 -3.04 -25.77 -29.84
CA LYS A 465 -2.22 -24.99 -28.90
C LYS A 465 -2.96 -23.80 -28.29
N CYS A 466 -4.19 -23.52 -28.68
CA CYS A 466 -4.96 -22.36 -28.23
C CYS A 466 -6.30 -22.80 -27.64
N VAL A 467 -6.90 -22.02 -26.75
CA VAL A 467 -8.10 -22.46 -26.03
C VAL A 467 -9.34 -21.68 -26.46
N LEU A 468 -10.35 -22.43 -26.86
CA LEU A 468 -11.71 -21.94 -27.09
C LEU A 468 -12.55 -22.19 -25.84
N ALA A 469 -13.34 -21.20 -25.47
CA ALA A 469 -14.49 -21.43 -24.60
C ALA A 469 -15.72 -21.67 -25.48
N THR A 470 -16.45 -22.74 -25.20
CA THR A 470 -17.67 -23.08 -25.94
C THR A 470 -18.89 -22.97 -25.03
N PHE A 471 -19.86 -22.18 -25.44
CA PHE A 471 -20.99 -21.81 -24.59
C PHE A 471 -22.26 -22.60 -24.86
N ASP A 472 -22.22 -23.55 -25.80
CA ASP A 472 -23.16 -24.69 -25.89
C ASP A 472 -22.98 -25.68 -24.72
N ALA A 473 -21.79 -25.72 -24.11
CA ALA A 473 -21.45 -26.59 -22.98
C ALA A 473 -21.26 -25.82 -21.65
N LEU A 474 -22.09 -24.81 -21.37
CA LEU A 474 -22.02 -23.98 -20.15
C LEU A 474 -20.68 -23.25 -19.96
N GLY A 475 -20.04 -22.85 -21.06
CA GLY A 475 -18.77 -22.11 -21.02
C GLY A 475 -17.54 -22.97 -20.73
N LYS A 476 -17.62 -24.29 -20.97
CA LYS A 476 -16.47 -25.19 -20.86
C LYS A 476 -15.46 -25.01 -21.99
N TRP A 477 -14.21 -25.30 -21.67
CA TRP A 477 -13.06 -25.04 -22.53
C TRP A 477 -12.65 -26.28 -23.32
N GLU A 478 -12.13 -26.07 -24.52
CA GLU A 478 -11.51 -27.06 -25.39
C GLU A 478 -10.22 -26.47 -25.99
N ASP A 479 -9.15 -27.26 -26.12
CA ASP A 479 -8.00 -26.85 -26.91
C ASP A 479 -8.30 -27.01 -28.40
N TRP A 480 -7.73 -26.11 -29.19
CA TRP A 480 -7.98 -26.02 -30.62
C TRP A 480 -6.78 -25.47 -31.37
N ARG A 481 -6.84 -25.64 -32.68
CA ARG A 481 -5.88 -25.12 -33.66
C ARG A 481 -5.90 -23.60 -33.72
N CYS A 482 -4.76 -22.98 -33.40
CA CYS A 482 -4.60 -21.52 -33.29
C CYS A 482 -4.81 -20.76 -34.61
N ASP A 483 -4.68 -21.44 -35.75
CA ASP A 483 -4.78 -20.89 -37.11
C ASP A 483 -6.24 -20.71 -37.58
N VAL A 484 -7.22 -21.18 -36.80
CA VAL A 484 -8.64 -21.07 -37.16
C VAL A 484 -9.20 -19.71 -36.78
N GLU A 485 -9.96 -19.10 -37.70
CA GLU A 485 -10.67 -17.85 -37.44
C GLU A 485 -11.89 -18.07 -36.54
N LYS A 486 -11.92 -17.38 -35.40
CA LYS A 486 -13.05 -17.35 -34.46
C LYS A 486 -13.25 -15.96 -33.90
N ALA A 487 -14.47 -15.69 -33.44
CA ALA A 487 -14.74 -14.58 -32.53
C ALA A 487 -13.93 -14.74 -31.24
N PHE A 488 -13.75 -13.68 -30.47
CA PHE A 488 -12.82 -13.68 -29.34
C PHE A 488 -13.22 -12.70 -28.25
N ILE A 489 -12.68 -12.91 -27.06
CA ILE A 489 -12.98 -12.08 -25.89
C ILE A 489 -11.73 -11.31 -25.49
N CYS A 490 -11.84 -10.00 -25.37
CA CYS A 490 -10.81 -9.15 -24.78
C CYS A 490 -11.12 -8.84 -23.31
N SER A 491 -10.09 -8.64 -22.50
CA SER A 491 -10.19 -7.99 -21.19
C SER A 491 -10.02 -6.47 -21.31
N SER A 492 -10.75 -5.71 -20.50
CA SER A 492 -10.69 -4.24 -20.43
C SER A 492 -10.81 -3.70 -19.02
#